data_AF-A0A8C1EIX4-F1
#
_entry.id   AF-A0A8C1EIX4-F1
#
_cell.length_a   1.000
_cell.length_b   1.000
_cell.length_c   1.000
_cell.angle_alpha   90.00
_cell.angle_beta   90.00
_cell.angle_gamma   90.00
#
_symmetry.space_group_name_H-M   'P 1'
#
loop_
_entity.id
_entity.type
_entity.pdbx_description
1 polymer ?
#
loop_
_entity_poly.entity_id
_entity_poly.type
_entity_poly.pdbx_seq_one_letter_code
_entity_poly.pdbx_strand_id
1 'polypeptide(L)'
;MNLLQHFVLISSSIMPEPAKSAPKKGSKKAVTKTAAKGGKKRRKSRKESYAIYVYKVLKQVHPDTGISSKAMGIMNSFVNDIFERIAGEASRLAHYNKRSTITSREIQTAVRLLLPGELAKHAVSEGTKAHFVHVDGVALLPGLSALLSSFSGGLSDGLLGAFLRRGLRW
;
A
#
# COMPACT_ATOMS: atom_id res chain seq x y z
N MET A 1 -33.04 -64.35 27.58
CA MET A 1 -32.80 -64.90 26.24
C MET A 1 -32.85 -63.76 25.23
N ASN A 2 -31.66 -63.41 24.74
CA ASN A 2 -31.34 -62.87 23.42
C ASN A 2 -32.13 -61.67 22.86
N LEU A 3 -31.86 -60.47 23.38
CA LEU A 3 -31.75 -59.28 22.53
C LEU A 3 -30.45 -58.49 22.74
N LEU A 4 -29.46 -59.13 23.39
CA LEU A 4 -28.09 -58.64 23.57
C LEU A 4 -27.09 -59.22 22.55
N GLN A 5 -27.57 -59.98 21.54
CA GLN A 5 -26.73 -60.52 20.46
C GLN A 5 -26.81 -59.74 19.13
N HIS A 6 -27.66 -58.71 19.01
CA HIS A 6 -27.77 -57.93 17.76
C HIS A 6 -26.98 -56.61 17.74
N PHE A 7 -26.32 -56.23 18.83
CA PHE A 7 -25.49 -55.01 18.85
C PHE A 7 -23.99 -55.28 18.60
N VAL A 8 -23.58 -56.56 18.58
CA VAL A 8 -22.16 -56.95 18.38
C VAL A 8 -21.78 -57.05 16.89
N LEU A 9 -22.71 -56.87 15.96
CA LEU A 9 -22.45 -56.91 14.50
C LEU A 9 -22.25 -55.54 13.83
N ILE A 10 -22.20 -54.43 14.58
CA ILE A 10 -21.93 -53.09 14.02
C ILE A 10 -20.67 -52.48 14.69
N SER A 11 -19.64 -53.28 14.90
CA SER A 11 -18.36 -52.75 15.41
C SER A 11 -17.10 -53.42 14.86
N SER A 12 -17.19 -54.21 13.78
CA SER A 12 -16.05 -54.98 13.25
C SER A 12 -15.72 -54.73 11.78
N SER A 13 -16.02 -53.56 11.21
CA SER A 13 -15.52 -53.26 9.85
C SER A 13 -15.37 -51.77 9.61
N ILE A 14 -14.23 -51.20 10.02
CA ILE A 14 -13.50 -50.13 9.32
C ILE A 14 -12.04 -50.27 9.79
N MET A 15 -11.24 -50.98 9.00
CA MET A 15 -9.79 -50.94 9.09
C MET A 15 -9.29 -49.67 8.38
N PRO A 16 -8.23 -49.02 8.88
CA PRO A 16 -7.57 -47.90 8.23
C PRO A 16 -6.52 -48.41 7.22
N GLU A 17 -6.59 -47.98 5.97
CA GLU A 17 -5.52 -48.18 4.98
C GLU A 17 -5.53 -47.05 3.93
N PRO A 18 -4.44 -46.83 3.18
CA PRO A 18 -3.26 -46.08 3.59
C PRO A 18 -3.16 -44.70 2.91
N ALA A 19 -2.25 -43.86 3.43
CA ALA A 19 -1.94 -42.51 3.00
C ALA A 19 -1.92 -42.30 1.47
N LYS A 20 -2.87 -41.50 0.96
CA LYS A 20 -2.79 -40.92 -0.39
C LYS A 20 -1.92 -39.67 -0.34
N SER A 21 -0.83 -39.79 -1.08
CA SER A 21 0.28 -38.88 -1.30
C SER A 21 -0.13 -37.45 -1.68
N ALA A 22 0.62 -36.50 -1.12
CA ALA A 22 0.62 -35.09 -1.50
C ALA A 22 0.79 -34.90 -3.03
N PRO A 23 0.15 -33.89 -3.64
CA PRO A 23 0.42 -33.56 -5.03
C PRO A 23 1.86 -33.02 -5.13
N LYS A 24 2.75 -33.83 -5.71
CA LYS A 24 4.12 -33.45 -6.06
C LYS A 24 4.08 -32.24 -6.99
N LYS A 25 4.37 -31.07 -6.44
CA LYS A 25 4.55 -29.80 -7.16
C LYS A 25 5.64 -29.98 -8.21
N GLY A 26 5.25 -29.72 -9.46
CA GLY A 26 5.98 -30.04 -10.67
C GLY A 26 7.44 -29.63 -10.68
N SER A 27 8.22 -30.58 -11.20
CA SER A 27 9.42 -30.45 -12.02
C SER A 27 9.96 -29.02 -12.22
N LYS A 28 11.16 -28.81 -11.69
CA LYS A 28 12.07 -27.70 -11.99
C LYS A 28 12.05 -27.42 -13.50
N LYS A 29 11.50 -26.27 -13.91
CA LYS A 29 11.70 -25.74 -15.26
C LYS A 29 13.20 -25.46 -15.42
N ALA A 30 13.85 -26.25 -16.27
CA ALA A 30 15.19 -26.00 -16.75
C ALA A 30 15.24 -24.60 -17.37
N VAL A 31 16.20 -23.78 -16.92
CA VAL A 31 16.50 -22.50 -17.53
C VAL A 31 17.15 -22.78 -18.88
N THR A 32 16.37 -22.66 -19.96
CA THR A 32 16.92 -22.63 -21.31
C THR A 32 17.61 -21.29 -21.51
N LYS A 33 18.94 -21.33 -21.72
CA LYS A 33 19.74 -20.19 -22.20
C LYS A 33 19.19 -19.76 -23.56
N THR A 34 18.39 -18.69 -23.61
CA THR A 34 18.05 -18.04 -24.86
C THR A 34 19.25 -17.26 -25.38
N ALA A 35 19.69 -17.65 -26.57
CA ALA A 35 20.74 -17.04 -27.36
C ALA A 35 20.56 -15.50 -27.50
N ALA A 36 21.68 -14.79 -27.42
CA ALA A 36 21.76 -13.35 -27.62
C ALA A 36 21.39 -13.00 -29.07
N LYS A 37 20.14 -12.55 -29.29
CA LYS A 37 19.76 -11.86 -30.52
C LYS A 37 20.14 -10.38 -30.38
N GLY A 38 21.34 -10.07 -30.84
CA GLY A 38 21.82 -8.69 -31.05
C GLY A 38 20.89 -7.92 -31.99
N GLY A 39 20.78 -6.61 -31.76
CA GLY A 39 20.09 -5.69 -32.67
C GLY A 39 18.77 -5.11 -32.17
N LYS A 40 18.63 -4.78 -30.86
CA LYS A 40 17.63 -3.77 -30.44
C LYS A 40 18.37 -2.51 -30.01
N LYS A 41 18.22 -1.46 -30.83
CA LYS A 41 18.51 -0.05 -30.54
C LYS A 41 18.36 0.18 -29.05
N ARG A 42 19.47 0.50 -28.36
CA ARG A 42 19.58 0.72 -26.90
C ARG A 42 18.25 1.30 -26.42
N ARG A 43 17.46 0.52 -25.67
CA ARG A 43 16.27 1.04 -24.99
C ARG A 43 16.77 2.30 -24.28
N LYS A 44 16.33 3.47 -24.73
CA LYS A 44 16.65 4.74 -24.06
C LYS A 44 16.29 4.49 -22.61
N SER A 45 17.27 4.66 -21.72
CA SER A 45 17.05 4.51 -20.28
C SER A 45 15.75 5.22 -19.96
N ARG A 46 14.79 4.49 -19.37
CA ARG A 46 13.45 5.01 -19.12
C ARG A 46 13.66 6.22 -18.22
N LYS A 47 13.43 7.42 -18.77
CA LYS A 47 13.51 8.64 -17.97
C LYS A 47 12.40 8.53 -16.95
N GLU A 48 12.76 8.27 -15.70
CA GLU A 48 11.81 8.27 -14.60
C GLU A 48 11.22 9.67 -14.53
N SER A 49 9.90 9.76 -14.74
CA SER A 49 9.19 11.02 -14.84
C SER A 49 7.81 10.84 -14.25
N TYR A 50 7.34 11.87 -13.57
CA TYR A 50 6.01 11.92 -12.99
C TYR A 50 4.90 12.19 -14.03
N ALA A 51 5.24 12.31 -15.31
CA ALA A 51 4.31 12.72 -16.37
C ALA A 51 3.04 11.88 -16.46
N ILE A 52 3.14 10.55 -16.26
CA ILE A 52 1.97 9.66 -16.27
C ILE A 52 1.02 10.00 -15.12
N TYR A 53 1.55 10.30 -13.94
CA TYR A 53 0.74 10.61 -12.75
C TYR A 53 0.13 12.00 -12.85
N VAL A 54 0.90 12.98 -13.33
CA VAL A 54 0.40 14.34 -13.62
C VAL A 54 -0.76 14.28 -14.61
N TYR A 55 -0.66 13.47 -15.66
CA TYR A 55 -1.75 13.31 -16.63
C TYR A 55 -2.99 12.63 -16.01
N LYS A 56 -2.80 11.61 -15.16
CA LYS A 56 -3.90 10.94 -14.46
C LYS A 56 -4.66 11.90 -13.55
N VAL A 57 -3.94 12.70 -12.74
CA VAL A 57 -4.55 13.69 -11.85
C VAL A 57 -5.25 14.78 -12.67
N LEU A 58 -4.63 15.25 -13.75
CA LEU A 58 -5.25 16.26 -14.64
C LEU A 58 -6.59 15.79 -15.19
N LYS A 59 -6.70 14.54 -15.64
CA LYS A 59 -7.96 14.00 -16.17
C LYS A 59 -9.02 13.74 -15.10
N GLN A 60 -8.63 13.56 -13.84
CA GLN A 60 -9.57 13.48 -12.73
C GLN A 60 -10.22 14.84 -12.40
N VAL A 61 -9.47 15.94 -12.56
CA VAL A 61 -9.97 17.30 -12.28
C VAL A 61 -10.60 17.99 -13.50
N HIS A 62 -10.03 17.77 -14.69
CA HIS A 62 -10.46 18.38 -15.95
C HIS A 62 -10.36 17.36 -17.11
N PRO A 63 -11.43 16.61 -17.40
CA PRO A 63 -11.40 15.55 -18.41
C PRO A 63 -11.15 16.07 -19.84
N ASP A 64 -11.58 17.30 -20.15
CA ASP A 64 -11.52 17.85 -21.51
C ASP A 64 -10.28 18.72 -21.76
N THR A 65 -9.47 18.99 -20.74
CA THR A 65 -8.27 19.83 -20.86
C THR A 65 -7.03 18.99 -21.18
N GLY A 66 -6.14 19.54 -22.01
CA GLY A 66 -4.82 18.99 -22.32
C GLY A 66 -3.70 19.81 -21.69
N ILE A 67 -2.52 19.20 -21.54
CA ILE A 67 -1.31 19.88 -21.04
C ILE A 67 -0.20 19.82 -22.09
N SER A 68 0.47 20.95 -22.31
CA SER A 68 1.57 21.02 -23.28
C SER A 68 2.81 20.28 -22.76
N SER A 69 3.71 19.88 -23.67
CA SER A 69 4.97 19.22 -23.31
C SER A 69 5.87 20.10 -22.43
N LYS A 70 5.87 21.41 -22.67
CA LYS A 70 6.60 22.41 -21.86
C LYS A 70 6.02 22.50 -20.45
N ALA A 71 4.70 22.60 -20.32
CA ALA A 71 4.03 22.62 -19.01
C ALA A 71 4.25 21.31 -18.25
N MET A 72 4.23 20.17 -18.94
CA MET A 72 4.55 18.87 -18.34
C MET A 72 5.98 18.83 -17.78
N GLY A 73 6.95 19.44 -18.48
CA GLY A 73 8.32 19.57 -18.00
C GLY A 73 8.40 20.39 -16.70
N ILE A 74 7.68 21.52 -16.64
CA ILE A 74 7.60 22.36 -15.43
C ILE A 74 6.99 21.58 -14.28
N MET A 75 5.89 20.87 -14.51
CA MET A 75 5.24 20.04 -13.48
C MET A 75 6.15 18.93 -12.96
N ASN A 76 6.90 18.28 -13.84
CA ASN A 76 7.86 17.26 -13.43
C ASN A 76 8.96 17.85 -12.54
N SER A 77 9.51 19.02 -12.89
CA SER A 77 10.51 19.70 -12.05
C SER A 77 9.92 20.17 -10.73
N PHE A 78 8.68 20.69 -10.72
CA PHE A 78 8.00 21.11 -9.51
C PHE A 78 7.85 19.96 -8.49
N VAL A 79 7.43 18.78 -8.95
CA VAL A 79 7.32 17.60 -8.08
C VAL A 79 8.69 17.22 -7.50
N ASN A 80 9.76 17.28 -8.28
CA ASN A 80 11.11 16.99 -7.78
C ASN A 80 11.59 18.03 -6.75
N ASP A 81 11.37 19.33 -6.97
CA ASP A 81 11.75 20.38 -6.01
C ASP A 81 11.05 20.18 -4.66
N ILE A 82 9.74 19.93 -4.67
CA ILE A 82 8.99 19.67 -3.43
C ILE A 82 9.45 18.36 -2.76
N PHE A 83 9.71 17.31 -3.54
CA PHE A 83 10.21 16.05 -3.02
C PHE A 83 11.57 16.21 -2.31
N GLU A 84 12.52 16.91 -2.96
CA GLU A 84 13.84 17.16 -2.39
C GLU A 84 13.76 18.00 -1.12
N ARG A 85 12.88 19.01 -1.08
CA ARG A 85 12.65 19.81 0.13
C ARG A 85 12.11 18.95 1.28
N ILE A 86 11.09 18.13 1.03
CA ILE A 86 10.51 17.25 2.06
C ILE A 86 11.55 16.23 2.53
N ALA A 87 12.28 15.59 1.61
CA ALA A 87 13.29 14.60 1.95
C ALA A 87 14.44 15.21 2.77
N GLY A 88 14.90 16.40 2.39
CA GLY A 88 15.93 17.13 3.13
C GLY A 88 15.50 17.48 4.55
N GLU A 89 14.28 17.98 4.71
CA GLU A 89 13.77 18.37 6.03
C GLU A 89 13.46 17.14 6.91
N ALA A 90 12.93 16.07 6.32
CA ALA A 90 12.72 14.81 7.03
C ALA A 90 14.03 14.14 7.46
N SER A 91 15.08 14.23 6.64
CA SER A 91 16.43 13.78 7.00
C SER A 91 16.96 14.56 8.20
N ARG A 92 16.85 15.89 8.19
CA ARG A 92 17.25 16.74 9.34
C ARG A 92 16.49 16.36 10.61
N LEU A 93 15.18 16.14 10.52
CA LEU A 93 14.36 15.70 11.65
C LEU A 93 14.78 14.33 12.20
N ALA A 94 15.13 13.37 11.34
CA ALA A 94 15.65 12.07 11.77
C ALA A 94 16.98 12.23 12.51
N HIS A 95 17.87 13.08 12.00
CA HIS A 95 19.15 13.39 12.65
C HIS A 95 18.98 14.08 14.01
N TYR A 96 18.03 15.02 14.16
CA TYR A 96 17.73 15.64 15.46
C TYR A 96 17.26 14.61 16.49
N ASN A 97 16.46 13.63 16.05
CA ASN A 97 16.00 12.54 16.89
C ASN A 97 17.04 11.41 17.09
N LYS A 98 18.27 11.57 16.56
CA LYS A 98 19.35 10.57 16.57
C LYS A 98 18.95 9.22 15.97
N ARG A 99 18.05 9.23 14.98
CA ARG A 99 17.60 8.05 14.25
C ARG A 99 18.23 8.04 12.86
N SER A 100 18.65 6.86 12.41
CA SER A 100 19.15 6.64 11.05
C SER A 100 18.04 6.31 10.04
N THR A 101 16.80 6.13 10.52
CA THR A 101 15.65 5.77 9.71
C THR A 101 14.64 6.93 9.68
N ILE A 102 14.24 7.33 8.47
CA ILE A 102 13.15 8.30 8.25
C ILE A 102 11.83 7.53 8.30
N THR A 103 10.95 7.87 9.23
CA THR A 103 9.61 7.26 9.37
C THR A 103 8.53 8.19 8.78
N SER A 104 7.30 7.69 8.67
CA SER A 104 6.15 8.51 8.25
C SER A 104 5.92 9.72 9.15
N ARG A 105 6.37 9.68 10.42
CA ARG A 105 6.29 10.81 11.36
C ARG A 105 7.21 11.96 10.97
N GLU A 106 8.46 11.68 10.56
CA GLU A 106 9.38 12.72 10.09
C GLU A 106 8.87 13.35 8.78
N ILE A 107 8.32 12.54 7.87
CA ILE A 107 7.71 13.04 6.63
C ILE A 107 6.49 13.93 6.95
N GLN A 108 5.59 13.50 7.83
CA GLN A 108 4.42 14.29 8.22
C GLN A 108 4.80 15.63 8.85
N THR A 109 5.83 15.62 9.69
CA THR A 109 6.34 16.84 10.34
C THR A 109 7.01 17.75 9.32
N ALA A 110 7.84 17.22 8.42
CA ALA A 110 8.46 17.96 7.32
C ALA A 110 7.41 18.65 6.43
N VAL A 111 6.32 17.96 6.07
CA VAL A 111 5.23 18.53 5.27
C VAL A 111 4.57 19.72 5.99
N ARG A 112 4.37 19.63 7.30
CA ARG A 112 3.81 20.73 8.11
C ARG A 112 4.75 21.94 8.22
N LEU A 113 6.05 21.71 8.15
CA LEU A 113 7.05 22.79 8.18
C LEU A 113 7.18 23.48 6.82
N LEU A 114 7.04 22.74 5.72
CA LEU A 114 7.27 23.25 4.37
C LEU A 114 6.03 23.88 3.74
N LEU A 115 4.82 23.45 4.11
CA LEU A 115 3.58 23.96 3.52
C LEU A 115 2.87 24.94 4.48
N PRO A 116 2.40 26.10 3.99
CA PRO A 116 1.67 27.05 4.83
C PRO A 116 0.17 26.72 4.94
N GLY A 117 -0.42 27.05 6.09
CA GLY A 117 -1.87 27.16 6.29
C GLY A 117 -2.68 25.92 5.92
N GLU A 118 -3.73 26.11 5.11
CA GLU A 118 -4.66 25.05 4.69
C GLU A 118 -3.99 23.97 3.81
N LEU A 119 -2.91 24.30 3.09
CA LEU A 119 -2.19 23.33 2.28
C LEU A 119 -1.55 22.23 3.13
N ALA A 120 -1.00 22.58 4.29
CA ALA A 120 -0.45 21.59 5.22
C ALA A 120 -1.53 20.66 5.78
N LYS A 121 -2.70 21.21 6.11
CA LYS A 121 -3.83 20.41 6.63
C LYS A 121 -4.29 19.38 5.61
N HIS A 122 -4.53 19.81 4.37
CA HIS A 122 -4.93 18.92 3.29
C HIS A 122 -3.84 17.89 2.97
N ALA A 123 -2.58 18.31 2.81
CA ALA A 123 -1.48 17.41 2.50
C ALA A 123 -1.28 16.32 3.57
N VAL A 124 -1.37 16.70 4.85
CA VAL A 124 -1.29 15.74 5.96
C VAL A 124 -2.50 14.81 5.96
N SER A 125 -3.71 15.33 5.74
CA SER A 125 -4.92 14.51 5.70
C SER A 125 -4.89 13.46 4.58
N GLU A 126 -4.46 13.85 3.38
CA GLU A 126 -4.30 12.93 2.25
C GLU A 126 -3.17 11.92 2.49
N GLY A 127 -2.05 12.36 3.08
CA GLY A 127 -0.95 11.48 3.46
C GLY A 127 -1.35 10.43 4.49
N THR A 128 -2.13 10.82 5.50
CA THR A 128 -2.66 9.91 6.51
C THR A 128 -3.64 8.89 5.88
N LYS A 129 -4.56 9.34 5.02
CA LYS A 129 -5.45 8.42 4.27
C LYS A 129 -4.65 7.40 3.47
N ALA A 130 -3.65 7.84 2.70
CA ALA A 130 -2.83 6.96 1.89
C ALA A 130 -2.02 5.95 2.74
N HIS A 131 -1.49 6.40 3.88
CA HIS A 131 -0.77 5.53 4.83
C HIS A 131 -1.69 4.42 5.36
N PHE A 132 -2.92 4.74 5.76
CA PHE A 132 -3.89 3.76 6.23
C PHE A 132 -4.34 2.79 5.13
N VAL A 133 -4.66 3.30 3.93
CA VAL A 133 -5.04 2.44 2.80
C VAL A 133 -3.94 1.44 2.47
N HIS A 134 -2.67 1.83 2.57
CA HIS A 134 -1.55 0.92 2.33
C HIS A 134 -1.35 -0.10 3.47
N VAL A 135 -1.45 0.32 4.73
CA VAL A 135 -1.20 -0.54 5.90
C VAL A 135 -2.34 -1.54 6.12
N ASP A 136 -3.59 -1.10 6.00
CA ASP A 136 -4.75 -1.92 6.36
C ASP A 136 -5.32 -2.69 5.16
N GLY A 137 -4.96 -2.32 3.92
CA GLY A 137 -5.53 -2.93 2.70
C GLY A 137 -7.04 -2.70 2.53
N VAL A 138 -7.67 -1.99 3.46
CA VAL A 138 -9.09 -1.65 3.45
C VAL A 138 -9.24 -0.43 2.54
N ALA A 139 -9.83 -0.63 1.37
CA ALA A 139 -10.46 0.45 0.63
C ALA A 139 -11.45 1.10 1.59
N LEU A 140 -11.12 2.28 2.12
CA LEU A 140 -12.00 3.06 2.98
C LEU A 140 -13.33 3.21 2.25
N LEU A 141 -14.35 2.49 2.73
CA LEU A 141 -15.72 2.71 2.29
C LEU A 141 -15.99 4.23 2.35
N PRO A 142 -16.66 4.82 1.36
CA PRO A 142 -16.83 6.28 1.25
C PRO A 142 -17.28 6.97 2.55
N GLY A 143 -18.04 6.27 3.39
CA GLY A 143 -18.50 6.77 4.70
C GLY A 143 -17.42 6.98 5.77
N LEU A 144 -16.28 6.28 5.71
CA LEU A 144 -15.22 6.41 6.72
C LEU A 144 -14.35 7.66 6.46
N SER A 145 -14.33 8.16 5.22
CA SER A 145 -13.75 9.46 4.87
C SER A 145 -14.47 10.61 5.58
N ALA A 146 -15.80 10.59 5.60
CA ALA A 146 -16.61 11.58 6.32
C ALA A 146 -16.44 11.50 7.84
N LEU A 147 -16.21 10.29 8.37
CA LEU A 147 -15.98 10.06 9.79
C LEU A 147 -14.61 10.59 10.24
N LEU A 148 -13.57 10.41 9.44
CA LEU A 148 -12.24 10.99 9.68
C LEU A 148 -12.20 12.51 9.50
N SER A 149 -12.95 13.05 8.53
CA SER A 149 -13.13 14.50 8.37
C SER A 149 -13.84 15.13 9.57
N SER A 150 -14.81 14.43 10.17
CA SER A 150 -15.51 14.86 11.38
C SER A 150 -14.65 14.72 12.64
N PHE A 151 -13.64 13.86 12.64
CA PHE A 151 -12.73 13.64 13.78
C PHE A 151 -11.61 14.70 13.91
N SER A 152 -11.57 15.70 13.01
CA SER A 152 -10.74 16.90 13.21
C SER A 152 -11.23 17.77 14.38
N GLY A 153 -12.41 17.49 14.94
CA GLY A 153 -12.94 18.10 16.16
C GLY A 153 -12.74 17.20 17.38
N GLY A 154 -11.51 17.16 17.90
CA GLY A 154 -11.17 16.76 19.26
C GLY A 154 -11.66 15.40 19.76
N LEU A 155 -10.83 14.37 19.68
CA LEU A 155 -10.94 13.26 20.63
C LEU A 155 -9.60 12.52 20.79
N SER A 156 -9.18 12.46 22.06
CA SER A 156 -8.02 11.76 22.61
C SER A 156 -7.69 10.40 21.96
N ASP A 157 -6.39 10.18 21.74
CA ASP A 157 -5.73 9.02 21.10
C ASP A 157 -6.07 7.60 21.61
N GLY A 158 -7.01 7.44 22.54
CA GLY A 158 -7.40 6.15 23.13
C GLY A 158 -8.46 5.36 22.35
N LEU A 159 -9.34 6.03 21.60
CA LEU A 159 -10.51 5.38 20.97
C LEU A 159 -10.22 4.75 19.60
N LEU A 160 -9.33 5.38 18.81
CA LEU A 160 -8.87 4.82 17.53
C LEU A 160 -8.13 3.48 17.71
N GLY A 161 -7.34 3.34 18.79
CA GLY A 161 -6.66 2.09 19.14
C GLY A 161 -7.58 0.98 19.64
N ALA A 162 -8.78 1.32 20.12
CA ALA A 162 -9.80 0.35 20.55
C ALA A 162 -10.65 -0.14 19.37
N PHE A 163 -10.89 0.71 18.38
CA PHE A 163 -11.70 0.37 17.20
C PHE A 163 -10.95 -0.54 16.22
N LEU A 164 -9.65 -0.31 15.99
CA LEU A 164 -8.85 -1.19 15.11
C LEU A 164 -8.63 -2.61 15.67
N ARG A 165 -8.67 -2.79 16.99
CA ARG A 165 -8.44 -4.12 17.62
C ARG A 165 -9.62 -5.08 17.56
N ARG A 166 -10.83 -4.59 17.26
CA ARG A 166 -12.05 -5.44 17.17
C ARG A 166 -12.40 -5.89 15.75
N GLY A 167 -11.70 -5.40 14.72
CA GLY A 167 -12.00 -5.71 13.31
C GLY A 167 -11.25 -6.89 12.70
N LEU A 168 -10.26 -7.49 13.38
CA LEU A 168 -9.42 -8.56 12.84
C LEU A 168 -9.78 -9.93 13.45
N ARG A 169 -10.92 -10.48 13.04
CA ARG A 169 -11.26 -11.90 13.23
C ARG A 169 -12.25 -12.33 12.14
N TRP A 170 -11.74 -12.58 10.94
CA TRP A 170 -12.24 -13.55 9.95
C TRP A 170 -11.06 -13.98 9.08
#